data_AF-K1SKA1-F1
#
_entry.id   AF-K1SKA1-F1
#
_cell.length_a   1.000
_cell.length_b   1.000
_cell.length_c   1.000
_cell.angle_alpha   90.00
_cell.angle_beta   90.00
_cell.angle_gamma   90.00
#
_symmetry.space_group_name_H-M   'P 1'
#
loop_
_entity.id
_entity.type
_entity.pdbx_description
1 polymer ?
#
loop_
_entity_poly.entity_id
_entity_poly.type
_entity_poly.pdbx_seq_one_letter_code
_entity_poly.pdbx_strand_id
1 'polypeptide(L)'
;MARRKKKGIGGSDAATILGLNPYKTSIDLWEEKTGRKDAEDISDKPYVKYGTKAEDHLRELFKLDFPQYEVTHQENAIIKHPIYPFLFASLDGQLVDKNTGELGILEIKTTNILQSMQKEKWKEKIPDNY
;
A
#
# COMPACT_ATOMS: atom_id res chain seq x y z
N MET A 1 -15.97 1.01 1.26
CA MET A 1 -14.59 0.49 1.47
C MET A 1 -14.32 -0.02 2.89
N ALA A 2 -14.56 0.77 3.95
CA ALA A 2 -14.18 0.42 5.34
C ALA A 2 -14.68 -0.94 5.88
N ARG A 3 -15.94 -1.35 5.61
CA ARG A 3 -16.49 -2.64 6.08
C ARG A 3 -15.80 -3.88 5.51
N ARG A 4 -15.19 -3.79 4.31
CA ARG A 4 -14.46 -4.92 3.69
C ARG A 4 -13.05 -5.08 4.28
N LYS A 5 -12.36 -3.98 4.61
CA LYS A 5 -11.04 -4.01 5.26
C LYS A 5 -11.06 -4.61 6.68
N LYS A 6 -12.21 -4.56 7.39
CA LYS A 6 -12.36 -5.17 8.73
C LYS A 6 -12.35 -6.70 8.73
N LYS A 7 -12.64 -7.37 7.60
CA LYS A 7 -12.86 -8.83 7.53
C LYS A 7 -11.74 -9.63 6.84
N GLY A 8 -10.55 -9.08 6.73
CA GLY A 8 -9.40 -9.78 6.16
C GLY A 8 -8.09 -9.05 6.40
N ILE A 9 -7.00 -9.55 5.85
CA ILE A 9 -5.63 -9.07 6.01
C ILE A 9 -5.18 -8.49 4.67
N GLY A 10 -4.86 -7.19 4.67
CA GLY A 10 -4.28 -6.47 3.54
C GLY A 10 -2.75 -6.34 3.63
N GLY A 11 -2.12 -5.77 2.59
CA GLY A 11 -0.66 -5.54 2.58
C GLY A 11 -0.16 -4.76 3.80
N SER A 12 -0.84 -3.67 4.18
CA SER A 12 -0.50 -2.88 5.37
C SER A 12 -0.64 -3.63 6.70
N ASP A 13 -1.50 -4.67 6.74
CA ASP A 13 -1.70 -5.48 7.93
C ASP A 13 -0.56 -6.49 8.11
N ALA A 14 0.05 -6.97 7.02
CA ALA A 14 1.11 -7.96 7.04
C ALA A 14 2.33 -7.51 7.86
N ALA A 15 2.84 -6.30 7.61
CA ALA A 15 3.94 -5.74 8.40
C ALA A 15 3.59 -5.61 9.89
N THR A 16 2.33 -5.28 10.20
CA THR A 16 1.85 -5.18 11.59
C THR A 16 1.79 -6.54 12.28
N ILE A 17 1.35 -7.59 11.56
CA ILE A 17 1.32 -8.97 12.05
C ILE A 17 2.73 -9.47 12.36
N LEU A 18 3.70 -9.11 11.52
CA LEU A 18 5.11 -9.47 11.69
C LEU A 18 5.86 -8.61 12.73
N GLY A 19 5.20 -7.60 13.33
CA GLY A 19 5.83 -6.70 14.30
C GLY A 19 6.81 -5.69 13.68
N LEU A 20 6.73 -5.47 12.37
CA LEU A 20 7.59 -4.55 11.60
C LEU A 20 6.99 -3.15 11.45
N ASN A 21 5.74 -2.94 11.91
CA ASN A 21 5.08 -1.65 11.86
C ASN A 21 5.43 -0.80 13.12
N PRO A 22 6.12 0.33 12.98
CA PRO A 22 6.47 1.18 14.12
C PRO A 22 5.29 1.97 14.70
N TYR A 23 4.15 2.01 13.99
CA TYR A 23 2.99 2.82 14.35
C TYR A 23 1.83 2.00 14.95
N LYS A 24 1.86 0.68 14.82
CA LYS A 24 0.77 -0.20 15.26
C LYS A 24 1.30 -1.56 15.68
N THR A 25 0.79 -2.09 16.79
CA THR A 25 1.13 -3.44 17.26
C THR A 25 0.19 -4.51 16.68
N SER A 26 0.60 -5.78 16.74
CA SER A 26 -0.26 -6.91 16.38
C SER A 26 -1.51 -7.02 17.26
N ILE A 27 -1.42 -6.59 18.53
CA ILE A 27 -2.55 -6.53 19.47
C ILE A 27 -3.55 -5.46 19.03
N ASP A 28 -3.09 -4.25 18.72
CA ASP A 28 -3.95 -3.17 18.20
C ASP A 28 -4.70 -3.63 16.94
N LEU A 29 -3.98 -4.27 16.01
CA LEU A 29 -4.59 -4.81 14.81
C LEU A 29 -5.65 -5.87 15.12
N TRP A 30 -5.38 -6.77 16.08
CA TRP A 30 -6.36 -7.78 16.48
C TRP A 30 -7.62 -7.17 17.09
N GLU A 31 -7.49 -6.14 17.94
CA GLU A 31 -8.63 -5.42 18.50
C GLU A 31 -9.47 -4.75 17.39
N GLU A 32 -8.83 -4.14 16.40
CA GLU A 32 -9.48 -3.54 15.23
C GLU A 32 -10.24 -4.58 14.39
N LYS A 33 -9.59 -5.71 14.08
CA LYS A 33 -10.18 -6.77 13.24
C LYS A 33 -11.30 -7.53 13.95
N THR A 34 -11.28 -7.56 15.28
CA THR A 34 -12.33 -8.20 16.09
C THR A 34 -13.43 -7.23 16.52
N GLY A 35 -13.34 -5.95 16.15
CA GLY A 35 -14.34 -4.93 16.47
C GLY A 35 -14.36 -4.49 17.93
N ARG A 36 -13.29 -4.78 18.68
CA ARG A 36 -13.10 -4.29 20.07
C ARG A 36 -12.65 -2.84 20.10
N LYS A 37 -11.99 -2.41 19.02
CA LYS A 37 -11.46 -1.06 18.82
C LYS A 37 -11.80 -0.62 17.40
N ASP A 38 -12.11 0.66 17.21
CA ASP A 38 -12.15 1.23 15.86
C ASP A 38 -10.75 1.69 15.45
N ALA A 39 -10.42 1.48 14.18
CA ALA A 39 -9.18 2.00 13.62
C ALA A 39 -9.23 3.54 13.65
N GLU A 40 -8.10 4.16 14.00
CA GLU A 40 -7.96 5.62 13.95
C GLU A 40 -8.25 6.12 12.53
N ASP A 41 -9.14 7.11 12.42
CA ASP A 41 -9.36 7.77 11.15
C ASP A 41 -8.24 8.79 10.90
N ILE A 42 -7.38 8.45 9.94
CA ILE A 42 -6.25 9.29 9.53
C ILE A 42 -6.51 10.00 8.19
N SER A 43 -7.72 9.89 7.62
CA SER A 43 -8.01 10.44 6.28
C SER A 43 -7.82 11.95 6.20
N ASP A 44 -7.96 12.65 7.34
CA ASP A 44 -7.80 14.09 7.39
C ASP A 44 -6.36 14.58 7.58
N LYS A 45 -5.42 13.68 7.87
CA LYS A 45 -4.03 14.05 8.10
C LYS A 45 -3.39 14.56 6.79
N PRO A 46 -2.68 15.70 6.79
CA PRO A 46 -2.18 16.34 5.57
C PRO A 46 -1.34 15.42 4.68
N TYR A 47 -0.50 14.58 5.29
CA TYR A 47 0.36 13.64 4.55
C TYR A 47 -0.42 12.49 3.89
N VAL A 48 -1.55 12.06 4.48
CA VAL A 48 -2.44 11.06 3.88
C VAL A 48 -3.15 11.67 2.69
N LYS A 49 -3.75 12.86 2.86
CA LYS A 49 -4.40 13.60 1.77
C LYS A 49 -3.45 13.89 0.61
N TYR A 50 -2.22 14.26 0.92
CA TYR A 50 -1.18 14.50 -0.07
C TYR A 50 -0.90 13.24 -0.88
N GLY A 51 -0.59 12.12 -0.21
CA GLY A 51 -0.32 10.85 -0.88
C GLY A 51 -1.45 10.39 -1.78
N THR A 52 -2.69 10.38 -1.26
CA THR A 52 -3.88 9.99 -2.05
C THR A 52 -4.06 10.86 -3.30
N LYS A 53 -3.88 12.19 -3.20
CA LYS A 53 -4.04 13.08 -4.36
C LYS A 53 -2.86 13.02 -5.35
N ALA A 54 -1.67 12.71 -4.85
CA ALA A 54 -0.46 12.61 -5.66
C ALA A 54 -0.42 11.29 -6.45
N GLU A 55 -1.05 10.22 -5.96
CA GLU A 55 -0.97 8.87 -6.52
C GLU A 55 -1.29 8.82 -8.02
N ASP A 56 -2.37 9.48 -8.46
CA ASP A 56 -2.74 9.52 -9.88
C ASP A 56 -1.67 10.19 -10.74
N HIS A 57 -1.13 11.32 -10.28
CA HIS A 57 -0.09 12.05 -10.99
C HIS A 57 1.21 11.24 -11.04
N LEU A 58 1.57 10.58 -9.94
CA LEU A 58 2.76 9.73 -9.87
C LEU A 58 2.65 8.52 -10.79
N ARG A 59 1.46 7.95 -10.94
CA ARG A 59 1.20 6.88 -11.90
C ARG A 59 1.41 7.34 -13.34
N GLU A 60 0.94 8.54 -13.69
CA GLU A 60 1.17 9.12 -15.02
C GLU A 60 2.65 9.43 -15.27
N LEU A 61 3.36 9.94 -14.27
CA LEU A 61 4.81 10.14 -14.37
C LEU A 61 5.55 8.81 -14.58
N PHE A 62 5.18 7.75 -13.84
CA PHE A 62 5.75 6.43 -14.03
C PHE A 62 5.53 5.91 -15.46
N LYS A 63 4.35 6.13 -16.05
CA LYS A 63 4.07 5.76 -17.46
C LYS A 63 4.98 6.49 -18.45
N LEU A 64 5.34 7.75 -18.17
CA LEU A 64 6.25 8.54 -19.00
C LEU A 64 7.70 8.04 -18.89
N ASP A 65 8.14 7.74 -17.67
CA ASP A 65 9.51 7.28 -17.40
C ASP A 65 9.76 5.85 -17.90
N PHE A 66 8.72 5.01 -17.87
CA PHE A 66 8.79 3.59 -18.25
C PHE A 66 7.78 3.22 -19.35
N PRO A 67 7.95 3.75 -20.57
CA PRO A 67 7.02 3.54 -21.67
C PRO A 67 6.97 2.09 -22.16
N GLN A 68 7.87 1.21 -21.72
CA GLN A 68 7.80 -0.23 -21.99
C GLN A 68 6.67 -0.94 -21.24
N TYR A 69 6.16 -0.37 -20.14
CA TYR A 69 5.07 -0.96 -19.37
C TYR A 69 3.71 -0.42 -19.79
N GLU A 70 2.74 -1.30 -19.94
CA GLU A 70 1.33 -0.95 -19.88
C GLU A 70 0.91 -0.91 -18.41
N VAL A 71 0.35 0.22 -17.99
CA VAL A 71 -0.01 0.46 -16.59
C VAL A 71 -1.52 0.63 -16.49
N THR A 72 -2.17 -0.27 -15.75
CA THR A 72 -3.61 -0.22 -15.49
C THR A 72 -3.88 -0.04 -14.00
N HIS A 73 -4.95 0.65 -13.66
CA HIS A 73 -5.39 0.86 -12.29
C HIS A 73 -6.93 0.85 -12.24
N GLN A 74 -7.49 0.21 -11.22
CA GLN A 74 -8.92 0.17 -10.99
C GLN A 74 -9.23 0.74 -9.63
N GLU A 75 -9.89 1.89 -9.61
CA GLU A 75 -10.21 2.57 -8.37
C GLU A 75 -11.13 1.70 -7.50
N ASN A 76 -10.80 1.61 -6.21
CA ASN A 76 -11.54 0.81 -5.22
C ASN A 76 -11.57 -0.72 -5.50
N ALA A 77 -10.71 -1.22 -6.37
CA ALA A 77 -10.58 -2.66 -6.59
C ALA A 77 -9.92 -3.35 -5.39
N ILE A 78 -10.47 -4.51 -5.03
CA ILE A 78 -9.89 -5.39 -4.01
C ILE A 78 -9.67 -6.75 -4.67
N ILE A 79 -8.41 -7.11 -4.84
CA ILE A 79 -7.99 -8.40 -5.37
C ILE A 79 -7.88 -9.36 -4.19
N LYS A 80 -8.52 -10.52 -4.27
CA LYS A 80 -8.48 -11.54 -3.21
C LYS A 80 -7.61 -12.71 -3.62
N HIS A 81 -6.95 -13.33 -2.64
CA HIS A 81 -6.22 -14.56 -2.90
C HIS A 81 -7.21 -15.69 -3.26
N PRO A 82 -6.97 -16.47 -4.32
CA PRO A 82 -7.92 -17.46 -4.82
C PRO A 82 -8.21 -18.59 -3.81
N ILE A 83 -7.21 -18.95 -3.00
CA ILE A 83 -7.31 -20.02 -1.99
C ILE A 83 -7.65 -19.48 -0.60
N TYR A 84 -7.29 -18.23 -0.31
CA TYR A 84 -7.37 -17.64 1.03
C TYR A 84 -8.15 -16.33 0.97
N PRO A 85 -9.50 -16.36 0.93
CA PRO A 85 -10.31 -15.16 0.63
C PRO A 85 -10.22 -14.03 1.66
N PHE A 86 -9.63 -14.32 2.83
CA PHE A 86 -9.32 -13.32 3.85
C PHE A 86 -8.06 -12.52 3.52
N LEU A 87 -7.18 -13.01 2.63
CA LEU A 87 -6.05 -12.25 2.10
C LEU A 87 -6.51 -11.42 0.90
N PHE A 88 -6.17 -10.13 0.91
CA PHE A 88 -6.51 -9.25 -0.20
C PHE A 88 -5.48 -8.15 -0.41
N ALA A 89 -5.47 -7.55 -1.60
CA ALA A 89 -4.65 -6.40 -1.94
C ALA A 89 -5.49 -5.33 -2.67
N SER A 90 -5.10 -4.08 -2.45
CA SER A 90 -5.47 -2.93 -3.28
C SER A 90 -4.17 -2.49 -3.89
N LEU A 91 -4.07 -2.53 -5.23
CA LEU A 91 -2.83 -2.21 -5.93
C LEU A 91 -2.92 -0.79 -6.48
N ASP A 92 -1.84 -0.03 -6.35
CA ASP A 92 -1.76 1.32 -6.94
C ASP A 92 -1.62 1.23 -8.47
N GLY A 93 -1.14 0.10 -9.00
CA GLY A 93 -1.23 -0.24 -10.42
C GLY A 93 -0.84 -1.69 -10.72
N GLN A 94 -1.28 -2.17 -11.88
CA GLN A 94 -0.86 -3.43 -12.49
C GLN A 94 -0.05 -3.11 -13.74
N LEU A 95 1.05 -3.85 -13.91
CA LEU A 95 2.00 -3.66 -14.99
C LEU A 95 1.98 -4.87 -15.92
N VAL A 96 2.08 -4.62 -17.21
CA VAL A 96 2.41 -5.64 -18.22
C VAL A 96 3.58 -5.09 -19.03
N ASP A 97 4.70 -5.82 -19.09
CA ASP A 97 5.78 -5.48 -20.02
C ASP A 97 5.30 -5.74 -21.45
N LYS A 98 5.31 -4.71 -22.30
CA LYS A 98 4.79 -4.82 -23.68
C LYS A 98 5.65 -5.70 -24.58
N ASN A 99 6.92 -5.88 -24.24
CA ASN A 99 7.87 -6.65 -25.03
C ASN A 99 7.87 -8.13 -24.62
N THR A 100 7.78 -8.41 -23.31
CA THR A 100 7.88 -9.79 -22.78
C THR A 100 6.53 -10.38 -22.39
N GLY A 101 5.53 -9.55 -22.12
CA GLY A 101 4.24 -9.96 -21.55
C GLY A 101 4.30 -10.26 -20.05
N GLU A 102 5.43 -10.02 -19.38
CA GLU A 102 5.58 -10.27 -17.95
C GLU A 102 4.69 -9.34 -17.12
N LEU A 103 4.11 -9.90 -16.05
CA LEU A 103 3.22 -9.19 -15.16
C LEU A 103 4.01 -8.61 -13.98
N GLY A 104 3.65 -7.39 -13.59
CA GLY A 104 4.20 -6.70 -12.43
C GLY A 104 3.13 -5.96 -11.63
N ILE A 105 3.53 -5.43 -10.48
CA ILE A 105 2.69 -4.55 -9.66
C ILE A 105 3.41 -3.22 -9.46
N LEU A 106 2.64 -2.15 -9.37
CA LEU A 106 3.11 -0.82 -9.02
C LEU A 106 2.59 -0.47 -7.62
N GLU A 107 3.51 -0.11 -6.73
CA GLU A 107 3.22 0.42 -5.40
C GLU A 107 3.83 1.83 -5.32
N ILE A 108 3.01 2.83 -5.02
CA ILE A 108 3.37 4.24 -4.98
C ILE A 108 3.40 4.70 -3.53
N LYS A 109 4.53 5.29 -3.10
CA LYS A 109 4.66 5.89 -1.78
C LYS A 109 5.16 7.32 -1.87
N THR A 110 4.42 8.23 -1.26
CA THR A 110 4.91 9.58 -0.98
C THR A 110 5.44 9.62 0.45
N THR A 111 6.68 10.06 0.63
CA THR A 111 7.25 10.31 1.95
C THR A 111 7.85 11.70 1.99
N ASN A 112 7.62 12.41 3.08
CA ASN A 112 8.42 13.59 3.39
C ASN A 112 9.70 13.11 4.06
N ILE A 113 10.86 13.39 3.47
CA ILE A 113 12.15 13.17 4.15
C ILE A 113 12.37 14.36 5.07
N LEU A 114 11.88 14.25 6.31
CA LEU A 114 11.97 15.32 7.31
C LEU A 114 13.29 15.25 8.10
N GLN A 115 13.95 14.10 8.13
CA GLN A 115 15.25 13.89 8.79
C GLN A 115 16.15 12.96 7.98
N SER A 116 17.46 13.17 8.05
CA SER A 116 18.48 12.35 7.37
C SER A 116 18.38 10.86 7.71
N MET A 117 18.02 10.52 8.95
CA MET A 117 17.82 9.11 9.37
C MET A 117 16.66 8.41 8.65
N GLN A 118 15.66 9.15 8.14
CA GLN A 118 14.61 8.54 7.34
C GLN A 118 15.14 8.10 5.97
N LYS A 119 16.13 8.81 5.42
CA LYS A 119 16.81 8.44 4.17
C LYS A 119 17.62 7.15 4.34
N GLU A 120 18.23 6.94 5.51
CA GLU A 120 18.96 5.70 5.82
C GLU A 120 18.05 4.46 5.77
N LYS A 121 16.76 4.58 6.08
CA LYS A 121 15.82 3.45 5.94
C LYS A 121 15.61 2.99 4.49
N TRP A 122 15.88 3.86 3.52
CA TRP A 122 15.78 3.60 2.08
C TRP A 122 17.14 3.31 1.42
N LYS A 123 18.23 3.31 2.20
CA LYS A 123 19.57 3.08 1.67
C LYS A 123 19.72 1.61 1.31
N GLU A 124 19.81 1.34 0.00
CA GLU A 124 20.00 0.00 -0.58
C GLU A 124 18.89 -1.02 -0.23
N LYS A 125 17.76 -0.56 0.33
CA LYS A 125 16.62 -1.41 0.65
C LYS A 125 15.30 -0.66 0.64
N ILE A 126 14.21 -1.42 0.52
CA ILE A 126 12.85 -0.95 0.81
C ILE A 126 12.64 -1.07 2.33
N PRO A 127 12.11 -0.03 3.02
CA PRO A 127 11.88 -0.13 4.46
C PRO A 127 10.91 -1.27 4.83
N ASP A 128 11.20 -1.98 5.91
CA ASP A 128 10.54 -3.25 6.29
C ASP A 128 9.03 -3.13 6.57
N ASN A 129 8.51 -1.91 6.70
CA ASN A 129 7.10 -1.62 6.93
C ASN A 129 6.31 -1.34 5.63
N TYR A 130 6.96 -1.40 4.47
CA TYR A 130 6.36 -1.23 3.15
C TYR A 130 6.15 -2.56 2.43
#